data_AF-A0A9E4UZ65-F1
#
_entry.id   AF-A0A9E4UZ65-F1
#
_cell.length_a   1.000
_cell.length_b   1.000
_cell.length_c   1.000
_cell.angle_alpha   90.00
_cell.angle_beta   90.00
_cell.angle_gamma   90.00
#
_symmetry.space_group_name_H-M   'P 1'
#
loop_
_entity.id
_entity.type
_entity.pdbx_description
1 polymer ?
#
loop_
_entity_poly.entity_id
_entity_poly.type
_entity_poly.pdbx_seq_one_letter_code
_entity_poly.pdbx_strand_id
1 'polypeptide(L)'
;HVINFDMPNTVDAYTHRIGRTGRALQTGEAFTLATPDDALMVRSVERTLKTRIERRSLAGFRYGDFSPEDQFSDHDQRPPRQRQAQPNGGRPNPFASGRGRRGRPGNPRPQVRSGQRGNAR
;
A
#
# COMPACT_ATOMS: atom_id res chain seq x y z
N HIS A 1 -16.50 -7.65 28.03
CA HIS A 1 -17.12 -6.91 26.90
C HIS A 1 -16.62 -5.47 26.92
N VAL A 2 -16.52 -4.81 25.76
CA VAL A 2 -16.19 -3.38 25.56
C VAL A 2 -17.20 -2.79 24.57
N ILE A 3 -17.66 -1.57 24.82
CA ILE A 3 -18.59 -0.88 23.92
C ILE A 3 -18.00 0.49 23.59
N ASN A 4 -17.74 0.75 22.31
CA ASN A 4 -17.39 2.06 21.80
C ASN A 4 -18.68 2.76 21.34
N PHE A 5 -19.04 3.85 21.99
CA PHE A 5 -20.18 4.68 21.59
C PHE A 5 -19.89 5.48 20.33
N ASP A 6 -18.62 5.85 20.12
CA ASP A 6 -18.14 6.54 18.94
C ASP A 6 -16.90 5.83 18.38
N MET A 7 -16.67 5.97 17.08
CA MET A 7 -15.47 5.44 16.44
C MET A 7 -14.23 6.20 16.92
N PRO A 8 -13.19 5.52 17.43
CA PRO A 8 -11.94 6.17 17.80
C PRO A 8 -11.25 6.82 16.58
N ASN A 9 -10.69 8.01 16.78
CA ASN A 9 -10.00 8.78 15.73
C ASN A 9 -8.73 8.11 15.18
N THR A 10 -8.22 7.06 15.83
CA THR A 10 -7.05 6.32 15.38
C THR A 10 -7.24 4.82 15.59
N VAL A 11 -6.61 4.04 14.70
CA VAL A 11 -6.60 2.56 14.79
C VAL A 11 -5.89 2.07 16.05
N ASP A 12 -4.86 2.79 16.47
CA ASP A 12 -4.11 2.48 17.69
C ASP A 12 -5.01 2.65 18.94
N ALA A 13 -5.75 3.76 19.02
CA ALA A 13 -6.71 3.97 20.10
C ALA A 13 -7.82 2.91 20.11
N TYR A 14 -8.31 2.49 18.94
CA TYR A 14 -9.25 1.39 18.82
C TYR A 14 -8.68 0.08 19.41
N THR A 15 -7.47 -0.29 18.98
CA THR A 15 -6.79 -1.52 19.42
C THR A 15 -6.57 -1.53 20.93
N HIS A 16 -6.11 -0.42 21.49
CA HIS A 16 -5.90 -0.27 22.93
C HIS A 16 -7.19 -0.37 23.76
N ARG A 17 -8.32 0.12 23.23
CA ARG A 17 -9.64 0.02 23.87
C ARG A 17 -10.15 -1.41 23.86
N ILE A 18 -10.16 -2.08 22.71
CA ILE A 18 -10.67 -3.45 22.65
C ILE A 18 -9.77 -4.43 23.43
N GLY A 19 -8.47 -4.13 23.58
CA GLY A 19 -7.55 -4.86 24.45
C GLY A 19 -7.85 -4.81 25.95
N ARG A 20 -8.95 -4.16 26.37
CA ARG A 20 -9.45 -4.21 27.75
C ARG A 20 -10.27 -5.47 28.04
N THR A 21 -10.77 -6.19 27.04
CA THR A 21 -11.52 -7.46 27.21
C THR A 21 -10.71 -8.69 26.76
N GLY A 22 -11.22 -9.90 26.98
CA GLY A 22 -10.61 -11.16 26.51
C GLY A 22 -9.27 -11.54 27.16
N ARG A 23 -9.13 -11.36 28.49
CA ARG A 23 -7.92 -11.69 29.25
C ARG A 23 -7.99 -13.10 29.84
N ALA A 24 -6.85 -13.64 30.29
CA ALA A 24 -6.76 -14.92 30.99
C ALA A 24 -7.41 -16.11 30.25
N LEU A 25 -7.14 -16.24 28.94
CA LEU A 25 -7.70 -17.27 28.04
C LEU A 25 -9.23 -17.25 27.92
N GLN A 26 -9.89 -16.19 28.36
CA GLN A 26 -11.34 -16.02 28.20
C GLN A 26 -11.65 -15.24 26.91
N THR A 27 -12.80 -15.51 26.34
CA THR A 27 -13.35 -14.73 25.22
C THR A 27 -13.80 -13.36 25.72
N GLY A 28 -13.68 -12.36 24.85
CA GLY A 28 -14.17 -11.02 25.11
C GLY A 28 -14.76 -10.43 23.85
N GLU A 29 -15.89 -9.73 23.98
CA GLU A 29 -16.56 -9.10 22.84
C GLU A 29 -16.36 -7.59 22.87
N ALA A 30 -16.21 -7.00 21.68
CA ALA A 30 -16.17 -5.57 21.50
C ALA A 30 -17.20 -5.13 20.46
N PHE A 31 -18.07 -4.20 20.83
CA PHE A 31 -19.05 -3.59 19.94
C PHE A 31 -18.69 -2.13 19.71
N THR A 32 -18.91 -1.64 18.49
CA THR A 32 -18.67 -0.24 18.14
C THR A 32 -19.87 0.28 17.38
N LEU A 33 -20.45 1.36 17.87
CA LEU A 33 -21.45 2.12 17.14
C LEU A 33 -20.69 3.03 16.17
N ALA A 34 -21.10 3.02 14.91
CA ALA A 34 -20.45 3.75 13.85
C ALA A 34 -21.50 4.41 12.96
N THR A 35 -21.13 5.57 12.44
CA THR A 35 -21.90 6.34 11.48
C THR A 35 -21.38 6.10 10.06
N PRO A 36 -22.09 6.57 9.01
CA PRO A 36 -21.59 6.49 7.64
C PRO A 36 -20.23 7.17 7.45
N ASP A 37 -19.97 8.27 8.18
CA ASP A 37 -18.74 9.06 8.08
C ASP A 37 -17.51 8.29 8.62
N ASP A 38 -17.73 7.30 9.47
CA ASP A 38 -16.67 6.47 10.06
C ASP A 38 -16.15 5.38 9.10
N ALA A 39 -16.71 5.27 7.90
CA ALA A 39 -16.39 4.23 6.91
C ALA A 39 -14.87 4.05 6.69
N LEU A 40 -14.16 5.16 6.55
CA LEU A 40 -12.71 5.17 6.28
C LEU A 40 -11.92 4.66 7.48
N MET A 41 -12.36 5.01 8.70
CA MET A 41 -11.73 4.56 9.92
C MET A 41 -11.97 3.07 10.14
N VAL A 42 -13.20 2.60 9.93
CA VAL A 42 -13.55 1.17 10.01
C VAL A 42 -12.70 0.36 9.04
N ARG A 43 -12.59 0.79 7.77
CA ARG A 43 -11.72 0.14 6.77
C ARG A 43 -10.25 0.10 7.21
N SER A 44 -9.77 1.16 7.87
CA SER A 44 -8.39 1.22 8.37
C SER A 44 -8.16 0.24 9.52
N VAL A 45 -9.11 0.14 10.45
CA VAL A 45 -9.09 -0.86 11.53
C VAL A 45 -9.10 -2.29 10.96
N GLU A 46 -10.01 -2.60 10.03
CA GLU A 46 -10.09 -3.93 9.41
C GLU A 46 -8.78 -4.35 8.73
N ARG A 47 -8.12 -3.42 8.02
CA ARG A 47 -6.82 -3.68 7.40
C ARG A 47 -5.75 -4.02 8.43
N THR A 48 -5.69 -3.30 9.53
CA THR A 48 -4.73 -3.56 10.61
C THR A 48 -5.01 -4.87 11.34
N LEU A 49 -6.29 -5.15 11.61
CA LEU A 49 -6.71 -6.42 12.23
C LEU A 49 -6.69 -7.61 11.27
N LYS A 50 -6.49 -7.36 9.97
CA LYS A 50 -6.54 -8.35 8.87
C LYS A 50 -7.83 -9.18 8.86
N THR A 51 -8.89 -8.64 9.43
CA THR A 51 -10.16 -9.33 9.65
C THR A 51 -11.28 -8.33 9.41
N ARG A 52 -12.36 -8.78 8.77
CA ARG A 52 -13.57 -7.97 8.63
C ARG A 52 -14.30 -7.90 9.97
N ILE A 53 -14.72 -6.71 10.34
CA ILE A 53 -15.57 -6.53 11.52
C ILE A 53 -16.99 -6.90 11.12
N GLU A 54 -17.66 -7.72 11.92
CA GLU A 54 -19.07 -8.05 11.70
C GLU A 54 -19.92 -6.79 11.82
N ARG A 55 -20.74 -6.50 10.81
CA ARG A 55 -21.73 -5.44 10.88
C ARG A 55 -23.04 -6.04 11.36
N ARG A 56 -23.72 -5.34 12.26
CA ARG A 56 -25.06 -5.72 12.71
C ARG A 56 -25.97 -4.50 12.61
N SER A 57 -27.13 -4.69 12.00
CA SER A 57 -28.24 -3.75 12.04
C SER A 57 -29.22 -4.17 13.14
N LEU A 58 -29.85 -3.22 13.79
CA LEU A 58 -30.87 -3.49 14.81
C LEU A 58 -32.23 -3.60 14.13
N ALA A 59 -32.88 -4.75 14.26
CA ALA A 59 -34.22 -4.97 13.72
C ALA A 59 -35.21 -3.93 14.28
N GLY A 60 -35.98 -3.29 13.39
CA GLY A 60 -36.97 -2.28 13.76
C GLY A 60 -36.39 -0.87 14.00
N PHE A 61 -35.09 -0.66 13.92
CA PHE A 61 -34.50 0.68 13.96
C PHE A 61 -34.54 1.34 12.58
N ARG A 62 -34.94 2.62 12.53
CA ARG A 62 -34.98 3.39 11.27
C ARG A 62 -33.65 4.09 11.05
N TYR A 63 -32.86 3.59 10.11
CA TYR A 63 -31.57 4.17 9.72
C TYR A 63 -31.68 5.27 8.64
N GLY A 64 -32.89 5.62 8.21
CA GLY A 64 -33.11 6.61 7.14
C GLY A 64 -32.68 6.04 5.79
N ASP A 65 -31.98 6.84 4.99
CA ASP A 65 -31.44 6.44 3.69
C ASP A 65 -30.13 5.64 3.80
N PHE A 66 -29.64 5.45 5.03
CA PHE A 66 -28.45 4.65 5.29
C PHE A 66 -28.81 3.17 5.43
N SER A 67 -28.33 2.37 4.49
CA SER A 67 -28.29 0.92 4.62
C SER A 67 -26.90 0.51 5.10
N PRO A 68 -26.77 -0.05 6.32
CA PRO A 68 -25.51 -0.62 6.76
C PRO A 68 -24.96 -1.62 5.74
N GLU A 69 -25.83 -2.48 5.18
CA GLU A 69 -25.48 -3.53 4.21
C GLU A 69 -24.76 -2.98 2.97
N ASP A 70 -25.16 -1.80 2.48
CA ASP A 70 -24.66 -1.22 1.22
C ASP A 70 -23.22 -0.71 1.31
N GLN A 71 -22.75 -0.39 2.52
CA GLN A 71 -21.37 0.04 2.77
C GLN A 71 -20.34 -1.07 2.43
N PHE A 72 -20.81 -2.30 2.21
CA PHE A 72 -20.01 -3.52 1.95
C PHE A 72 -20.12 -4.07 0.54
N SER A 73 -20.71 -3.34 -0.40
CA SER A 73 -20.66 -3.75 -1.81
C SER A 73 -19.19 -3.96 -2.20
N ASP A 74 -18.80 -5.23 -2.39
CA ASP A 74 -17.45 -5.68 -2.80
C ASP A 74 -17.05 -5.12 -4.18
N HIS A 75 -17.94 -4.35 -4.81
CA HIS A 75 -17.72 -3.52 -5.98
C HIS A 75 -16.63 -2.44 -5.82
N ASP A 76 -16.15 -2.19 -4.60
CA ASP A 76 -14.94 -1.39 -4.35
C ASP A 76 -13.63 -2.18 -4.56
N GLN A 77 -13.69 -3.38 -5.14
CA GLN A 77 -12.61 -3.85 -6.02
C GLN A 77 -12.48 -2.85 -7.17
N ARG A 78 -11.77 -1.74 -6.91
CA ARG A 78 -11.24 -0.88 -7.97
C ARG A 78 -10.69 -1.82 -9.03
N PRO A 79 -11.16 -1.75 -10.29
CA PRO A 79 -10.56 -2.56 -11.34
C PRO A 79 -9.06 -2.33 -11.24
N PRO A 80 -8.23 -3.40 -11.30
CA PRO A 80 -6.79 -3.24 -11.23
C PRO A 80 -6.45 -2.15 -12.23
N ARG A 81 -5.88 -1.04 -11.74
CA ARG A 81 -5.37 0.03 -12.61
C ARG A 81 -4.52 -0.71 -13.62
N GLN A 82 -5.03 -0.89 -14.84
CA GLN A 82 -4.26 -1.43 -15.93
C GLN A 82 -3.11 -0.46 -16.04
N ARG A 83 -1.94 -0.86 -15.52
CA ARG A 83 -0.68 -0.23 -15.91
C ARG A 83 -0.67 -0.44 -17.40
N GLN A 84 -1.08 0.57 -18.16
CA GLN A 84 -0.81 0.62 -19.58
C GLN A 84 0.69 0.45 -19.67
N ALA A 85 1.11 -0.77 -20.03
CA ALA A 85 2.47 -1.04 -20.40
C ALA A 85 2.73 -0.10 -21.57
N GLN A 86 3.45 0.97 -21.29
CA GLN A 86 4.00 1.81 -22.34
C GLN A 86 4.81 0.86 -23.23
N PRO A 87 4.44 0.68 -24.51
CA PRO A 87 5.22 -0.18 -25.37
C PRO A 87 6.61 0.45 -25.43
N ASN A 88 7.59 -0.33 -24.98
CA ASN A 88 8.99 0.03 -25.01
C ASN A 88 9.34 0.22 -26.48
N GLY A 89 9.28 1.47 -26.95
CA GLY A 89 9.66 1.88 -28.28
C GLY A 89 11.14 1.65 -28.43
N GLY A 90 11.51 0.43 -28.84
CA GLY A 90 12.87 0.04 -29.14
C GLY A 90 13.42 0.98 -30.20
N ARG A 91 14.29 1.89 -29.77
CA ARG A 91 15.20 2.58 -30.68
C ARG A 91 16.18 1.51 -31.20
N PRO A 92 16.22 1.23 -32.51
CA PRO A 92 17.19 0.29 -33.04
C PRO A 92 18.59 0.87 -32.83
N ASN A 93 19.46 0.10 -32.18
CA ASN A 93 20.85 0.45 -31.92
C ASN A 93 21.62 0.31 -33.26
N PRO A 94 22.14 1.38 -33.90
CA PRO A 94 22.68 1.30 -35.26
C PRO A 94 24.04 0.59 -35.39
N PHE A 95 24.60 0.05 -34.30
CA PHE A 95 26.02 -0.30 -34.24
C PHE A 95 26.31 -1.76 -33.87
N ALA A 96 25.37 -2.68 -34.08
CA ALA A 96 25.59 -4.11 -33.83
C ALA A 96 25.45 -4.93 -35.12
N SER A 97 26.44 -4.84 -36.00
CA SER A 97 26.69 -5.84 -37.04
C SER A 97 28.18 -6.19 -37.08
N GLY A 98 28.48 -7.44 -36.70
CA GLY A 98 29.81 -7.99 -36.77
C GLY A 98 30.28 -8.29 -38.19
N ARG A 99 31.59 -8.57 -38.27
CA ARG A 99 32.38 -9.22 -39.33
C ARG A 99 32.65 -8.42 -40.61
N GLY A 100 33.91 -7.94 -40.69
CA GLY A 100 34.78 -8.43 -41.76
C GLY A 100 35.70 -7.42 -42.45
N ARG A 101 37.00 -7.70 -42.34
CA ARG A 101 38.07 -7.50 -43.34
C ARG A 101 38.89 -6.19 -43.37
N ARG A 102 40.18 -6.42 -43.11
CA ARG A 102 41.41 -5.94 -43.80
C ARG A 102 41.91 -4.52 -43.51
N GLY A 103 43.15 -4.46 -43.01
CA GLY A 103 44.11 -3.47 -43.50
C GLY A 103 45.08 -2.84 -42.48
N ARG A 104 46.14 -3.58 -42.13
CA ARG A 104 47.54 -3.13 -41.85
C ARG A 104 47.87 -2.09 -40.73
N PRO A 105 49.11 -2.15 -40.18
CA PRO A 105 49.46 -1.61 -38.87
C PRO A 105 50.26 -0.29 -38.95
N GLY A 106 50.27 0.48 -37.85
CA GLY A 106 51.18 1.62 -37.68
C GLY A 106 51.13 2.21 -36.27
N ASN A 107 52.13 1.86 -35.44
CA ASN A 107 52.56 2.64 -34.26
C ASN A 107 53.33 3.90 -34.77
N PRO A 108 53.52 5.03 -34.04
CA PRO A 108 53.91 5.07 -32.63
C PRO A 108 53.35 6.22 -31.74
N ARG A 109 53.57 6.04 -30.43
CA ARG A 109 53.74 6.99 -29.29
C ARG A 109 54.31 8.39 -29.65
N PRO A 110 54.28 9.47 -28.79
CA PRO A 110 54.45 9.41 -27.32
C PRO A 110 53.80 10.53 -26.43
N GLN A 111 53.91 10.32 -25.10
CA GLN A 111 54.14 11.28 -23.97
C GLN A 111 53.15 12.45 -23.77
N VAL A 112 52.79 12.91 -22.57
CA VAL A 112 53.55 13.30 -21.36
C VAL A 112 52.54 13.27 -20.18
N ARG A 113 52.82 12.63 -19.03
CA ARG A 113 53.12 13.24 -17.70
C ARG A 113 52.27 14.51 -17.40
N SER A 114 51.69 14.76 -16.23
CA SER A 114 52.18 14.54 -14.87
C SER A 114 51.22 15.20 -13.89
N GLY A 115 51.08 14.58 -12.71
CA GLY A 115 50.85 15.28 -11.44
C GLY A 115 49.42 15.79 -11.18
N GLN A 116 48.97 15.95 -9.95
CA GLN A 116 49.56 15.76 -8.63
C GLN A 116 48.38 15.87 -7.64
N ARG A 117 48.49 15.12 -6.53
CA ARG A 117 48.17 15.50 -5.13
C ARG A 117 46.85 16.27 -4.93
N GLY A 118 45.89 15.73 -4.20
CA GLY A 118 46.04 15.29 -2.81
C GLY A 118 45.20 16.24 -1.97
N ASN A 119 44.34 15.71 -1.10
CA ASN A 119 43.65 16.54 -0.11
C ASN A 119 43.87 15.92 1.27
N ALA A 120 44.33 16.78 2.17
CA ALA A 120 44.72 16.48 3.53
C ALA A 120 43.68 17.06 4.48
N ARG A 121 43.54 16.36 5.61
CA ARG A 121 42.94 16.74 6.90
C ARG A 121 41.43 16.78 6.98
#